data_AF-A0A6L3X376-F1
#
_entry.id   AF-A0A6L3X376-F1
#
_cell.length_a   1.000
_cell.length_b   1.000
_cell.length_c   1.000
_cell.angle_alpha   90.00
_cell.angle_beta   90.00
_cell.angle_gamma   90.00
#
_symmetry.space_group_name_H-M   'P 1'
#
loop_
_entity.id
_entity.type
_entity.pdbx_description
1 polymer ?
#
loop_
_entity_poly.entity_id
_entity_poly.type
_entity_poly.pdbx_seq_one_letter_code
_entity_poly.pdbx_strand_id
1 'polypeptide(L)'
;LYQGSFDAQWEIDLWGKVRRQVEAAEAQQRAAIEQRNEALVSLEAEVARAWLQLRGAQSIIATLNTQIESAQQTLDLTESRQRGGLSPQMDVENARAQLGNLEAQLPQYQAQGRQAMNGLAILLGKPPGAVDAELQSVQPMPALPDIVQT
;
A
#
# COMPACT_ATOMS: atom_id res chain seq x y z
N LEU A 1 46.99 46.68 -36.95
CA LEU A 1 45.67 47.05 -37.51
C LEU A 1 44.65 46.09 -36.91
N TYR A 2 43.60 46.58 -36.24
CA TYR A 2 42.51 45.76 -35.72
C TYR A 2 41.28 45.96 -36.60
N GLN A 3 40.69 44.88 -37.10
CA GLN A 3 39.36 44.88 -37.73
C GLN A 3 38.38 44.18 -36.78
N GLY A 4 37.32 44.88 -36.39
CA GLY A 4 36.15 44.26 -35.78
C GLY A 4 35.09 44.05 -36.85
N SER A 5 34.58 42.83 -36.99
CA SER A 5 33.38 42.53 -37.78
C SER A 5 32.17 42.34 -36.87
N PHE A 6 31.00 42.66 -37.40
CA PHE A 6 29.71 42.33 -36.80
C PHE A 6 28.91 41.59 -37.86
N ASP A 7 28.51 40.36 -37.55
CA ASP A 7 27.71 39.51 -38.43
C ASP A 7 26.35 39.28 -37.80
N ALA A 8 25.28 39.45 -38.60
CA ALA A 8 23.91 39.15 -38.22
C ALA A 8 23.24 38.32 -39.32
N GLN A 9 22.50 37.28 -38.91
CA GLN A 9 21.76 36.44 -39.83
C GLN A 9 20.28 36.36 -39.43
N TRP A 10 19.42 36.51 -40.42
CA TRP A 10 17.97 36.46 -40.26
C TRP A 10 17.39 35.48 -41.29
N GLU A 11 16.56 34.54 -40.82
CA GLU A 11 15.79 33.62 -41.67
C GLU A 11 14.35 34.16 -41.78
N ILE A 12 13.93 34.53 -43.00
CA ILE A 12 12.53 34.93 -43.25
C ILE A 12 11.69 33.65 -43.31
N ASP A 13 10.77 33.48 -42.36
CA ASP A 13 9.96 32.28 -42.20
C ASP A 13 8.78 32.21 -43.21
N LEU A 14 9.10 32.07 -44.50
CA LEU A 14 8.11 32.03 -45.59
C LEU A 14 7.22 30.79 -45.57
N TRP A 15 7.72 29.69 -45.00
CA TRP A 15 7.06 28.37 -44.99
C TRP A 15 6.59 27.94 -43.60
N GLY A 16 6.79 28.78 -42.58
CA GLY A 16 6.36 28.52 -41.21
C GLY A 16 7.23 27.54 -40.42
N LYS A 17 8.45 27.22 -40.86
CA LYS A 17 9.33 26.23 -40.22
C LYS A 17 9.64 26.62 -38.77
N VAL A 18 10.05 27.86 -38.53
CA VAL A 18 10.36 28.34 -37.17
C VAL A 18 9.10 28.36 -36.33
N ARG A 19 7.98 28.83 -36.87
CA ARG A 19 6.68 28.80 -36.19
C ARG A 19 6.27 27.39 -35.77
N ARG A 20 6.37 26.40 -36.66
CA ARG A 20 6.05 24.99 -36.36
C ARG A 20 7.00 24.38 -35.34
N GLN A 21 8.27 24.78 -35.33
CA GLN A 21 9.21 24.35 -34.29
C GLN A 21 8.81 24.88 -32.91
N VAL A 22 8.38 26.15 -32.82
CA VAL A 22 7.86 26.73 -31.57
C VAL A 22 6.57 26.03 -31.13
N GLU A 23 5.59 25.86 -32.04
CA GLU A 23 4.34 25.14 -31.74
C GLU A 23 4.61 23.70 -31.24
N ALA A 24 5.58 23.00 -31.84
CA ALA A 24 5.98 21.67 -31.42
C ALA A 24 6.64 21.68 -30.03
N ALA A 25 7.53 22.63 -29.75
CA ALA A 25 8.17 22.77 -28.44
C ALA A 25 7.14 23.07 -27.34
N GLU A 26 6.17 23.94 -27.61
CA GLU A 26 5.07 24.22 -26.69
C GLU A 26 4.19 22.99 -26.44
N ALA A 27 3.89 22.21 -27.49
CA ALA A 27 3.13 20.97 -27.36
C ALA A 27 3.90 19.94 -26.52
N GLN A 28 5.22 19.83 -26.71
CA GLN A 28 6.08 18.96 -25.89
C GLN A 28 6.12 19.40 -24.43
N GLN A 29 6.19 20.71 -24.17
CA GLN A 29 6.11 21.23 -22.80
C GLN A 29 4.78 20.87 -22.13
N ARG A 30 3.65 21.08 -22.82
CA ARG A 30 2.32 20.69 -22.30
C ARG A 30 2.23 19.20 -22.04
N ALA A 31 2.73 18.37 -22.96
CA ALA A 31 2.76 16.92 -22.78
C ALA A 31 3.58 16.50 -21.54
N ALA A 32 4.74 17.13 -21.31
CA ALA A 32 5.57 16.85 -20.14
C ALA A 32 4.87 17.21 -18.81
N ILE A 33 4.09 18.31 -18.80
CA ILE A 33 3.29 18.70 -17.64
C ILE A 33 2.23 17.63 -17.35
N GLU A 34 1.49 17.17 -18.37
CA GLU A 34 0.45 16.17 -18.16
C GLU A 34 1.02 14.79 -17.81
N GLN A 35 2.17 14.40 -18.36
CA GLN A 35 2.88 13.18 -17.94
C GLN A 35 3.25 13.22 -16.45
N ARG A 36 3.67 14.39 -15.94
CA ARG A 36 3.91 14.56 -14.51
C ARG A 36 2.63 14.43 -13.70
N ASN A 37 1.52 15.01 -14.15
CA ASN A 37 0.23 14.92 -13.46
C ASN A 37 -0.28 13.47 -13.42
N GLU A 38 -0.16 12.74 -14.53
CA GLU A 38 -0.50 11.32 -14.61
C GLU A 38 0.33 10.49 -13.61
N ALA A 39 1.65 10.74 -13.54
CA ALA A 39 2.51 10.08 -12.57
C ALA A 39 2.10 10.36 -11.11
N LEU A 40 1.66 11.59 -10.80
CA LEU A 40 1.18 11.96 -9.46
C LEU A 40 -0.13 11.26 -9.12
N VAL A 41 -1.10 11.22 -10.03
CA VAL A 41 -2.36 10.49 -9.83
C VAL A 41 -2.08 9.00 -9.59
N SER A 42 -1.17 8.41 -10.36
CA SER A 42 -0.77 7.02 -10.16
C SER A 42 -0.10 6.81 -8.80
N LEU A 43 0.80 7.70 -8.39
CA LEU A 43 1.47 7.63 -7.08
C LEU A 43 0.47 7.71 -5.94
N GLU A 44 -0.48 8.65 -5.99
CA GLU A 44 -1.52 8.81 -4.97
C GLU A 44 -2.41 7.56 -4.87
N ALA A 45 -2.79 6.98 -6.01
CA ALA A 45 -3.55 5.74 -6.04
C ALA A 45 -2.79 4.55 -5.44
N GLU A 46 -1.48 4.44 -5.71
CA GLU A 46 -0.62 3.40 -5.14
C GLU A 46 -0.46 3.56 -3.62
N VAL A 47 -0.28 4.80 -3.14
CA VAL A 47 -0.24 5.11 -1.70
C VAL A 47 -1.55 4.71 -1.03
N ALA A 48 -2.70 5.09 -1.60
CA ALA A 48 -4.01 4.72 -1.06
C ALA A 48 -4.20 3.19 -1.02
N ARG A 49 -3.80 2.48 -2.08
CA ARG A 49 -3.88 1.02 -2.15
C ARG A 49 -3.02 0.35 -1.08
N ALA A 50 -1.76 0.75 -0.95
CA ALA A 50 -0.85 0.19 0.05
C ALA A 50 -1.33 0.49 1.48
N TRP A 51 -1.88 1.69 1.72
CA TRP A 51 -2.48 2.05 2.99
C TRP A 51 -3.67 1.16 3.36
N LEU A 52 -4.60 0.96 2.42
CA LEU A 52 -5.76 0.10 2.64
C LEU A 52 -5.36 -1.36 2.86
N GLN A 53 -4.34 -1.85 2.16
CA GLN A 53 -3.78 -3.19 2.39
C GLN A 53 -3.21 -3.33 3.81
N LEU A 54 -2.45 -2.33 4.28
CA LEU A 54 -1.92 -2.31 5.65
C LEU A 54 -3.06 -2.35 6.68
N ARG A 55 -4.04 -1.45 6.58
CA ARG A 55 -5.16 -1.37 7.53
C ARG A 55 -6.04 -2.63 7.48
N GLY A 56 -6.25 -3.20 6.30
CA GLY A 56 -6.93 -4.48 6.13
C GLY A 56 -6.21 -5.63 6.85
N ALA A 57 -4.90 -5.78 6.64
CA ALA A 57 -4.10 -6.81 7.30
C ALA A 57 -4.11 -6.64 8.84
N GLN A 58 -3.98 -5.42 9.34
CA GLN A 58 -4.06 -5.13 10.78
C GLN A 58 -5.42 -5.47 11.39
N SER A 59 -6.52 -5.16 10.68
CA SER A 59 -7.88 -5.51 11.12
C SER A 59 -8.08 -7.03 11.19
N ILE A 60 -7.57 -7.76 10.20
CA ILE A 60 -7.64 -9.23 10.18
C ILE A 60 -6.79 -9.82 11.32
N ILE A 61 -5.58 -9.31 11.56
CA ILE A 61 -4.73 -9.73 12.68
C ILE A 61 -5.45 -9.52 14.02
N ALA A 62 -6.07 -8.36 14.23
CA ALA A 62 -6.82 -8.09 15.45
C ALA A 62 -7.97 -9.09 15.65
N THR A 63 -8.70 -9.39 14.57
CA THR A 63 -9.79 -10.37 14.58
C THR A 63 -9.29 -11.78 14.88
N LEU A 64 -8.20 -12.20 14.24
CA LEU A 64 -7.57 -13.52 14.47
C LEU A 64 -7.09 -13.65 15.91
N ASN A 65 -6.48 -12.62 16.50
CA ASN A 65 -6.05 -12.67 17.90
C ASN A 65 -7.23 -12.89 18.85
N THR A 66 -8.37 -12.23 18.64
CA THR A 66 -9.59 -12.48 19.44
C THR A 66 -10.11 -13.91 19.27
N GLN A 67 -10.04 -14.46 18.05
CA GLN A 67 -10.44 -15.85 17.78
C GLN A 67 -9.49 -16.85 18.44
N ILE A 68 -8.18 -16.60 18.40
CA ILE A 68 -7.14 -17.40 19.07
C ILE A 68 -7.38 -17.42 20.57
N GLU A 69 -7.65 -16.26 21.19
CA GLU A 69 -7.95 -16.18 22.62
C GLU A 69 -9.19 -17.02 22.98
N SER A 70 -10.25 -16.92 22.18
CA SER A 70 -11.48 -17.72 22.38
C SER A 70 -11.24 -19.23 22.19
N ALA A 71 -10.44 -19.60 21.19
CA ALA A 71 -10.07 -20.99 20.93
C ALA A 71 -9.19 -21.56 22.05
N GLN A 72 -8.27 -20.77 22.60
CA GLN A 72 -7.46 -21.14 23.76
C GLN A 72 -8.34 -21.41 24.99
N GLN A 73 -9.29 -20.51 25.30
CA GLN A 73 -10.24 -20.72 26.39
C GLN A 73 -11.07 -22.01 26.21
N THR A 74 -11.44 -22.31 24.96
CA THR A 74 -12.17 -23.54 24.61
C THR A 74 -11.31 -24.79 24.82
N LEU A 75 -10.04 -24.74 24.41
CA LEU A 75 -9.08 -25.82 24.67
C LEU A 75 -8.91 -26.05 26.18
N ASP A 76 -8.68 -25.00 26.95
CA ASP A 76 -8.48 -25.08 28.41
C ASP A 76 -9.69 -25.72 29.12
N LEU A 77 -10.90 -25.30 28.74
CA LEU A 77 -12.15 -25.87 29.27
C LEU A 77 -12.29 -27.35 28.91
N THR A 78 -11.98 -27.71 27.67
CA THR A 78 -12.11 -29.09 27.17
C THR A 78 -11.11 -30.01 27.85
N GLU A 79 -9.87 -29.57 28.01
CA GLU A 79 -8.85 -30.28 28.79
C GLU A 79 -9.28 -30.46 30.24
N SER A 80 -9.88 -29.43 30.86
CA SER A 80 -10.40 -29.55 32.23
C SER A 80 -11.53 -30.58 32.35
N ARG A 81 -12.44 -30.64 31.37
CA ARG A 81 -13.53 -31.64 31.34
C ARG A 81 -13.01 -33.04 31.10
N GLN A 82 -12.02 -33.20 30.20
CA GLN A 82 -11.36 -34.48 29.95
C GLN A 82 -10.69 -35.02 31.21
N ARG A 83 -9.95 -34.18 31.94
CA ARG A 83 -9.30 -34.57 33.21
C ARG A 83 -10.32 -35.01 34.27
N GLY A 84 -11.53 -34.46 34.24
CA GLY A 84 -12.65 -34.85 35.09
C GLY A 84 -13.44 -36.07 34.60
N GLY A 85 -13.06 -36.69 33.48
CA GLY A 85 -13.79 -37.81 32.88
C GLY A 85 -15.11 -37.43 32.20
N LEU A 86 -15.34 -36.14 31.95
CA LEU A 86 -16.59 -35.58 31.41
C LEU A 86 -16.55 -35.34 29.89
N SER A 87 -15.40 -35.55 29.24
CA SER A 87 -15.24 -35.40 27.79
C SER A 87 -14.13 -36.33 27.27
N PRO A 88 -14.26 -36.90 26.06
CA PRO A 88 -13.24 -37.75 25.44
C PRO A 88 -11.99 -36.98 25.00
N GLN A 89 -10.85 -37.68 24.91
CA GLN A 89 -9.58 -37.11 24.39
C GLN A 89 -9.74 -36.50 22.99
N MET A 90 -10.61 -37.07 22.16
CA MET A 90 -10.87 -36.57 20.80
C MET A 90 -11.33 -35.11 20.78
N ASP A 91 -12.09 -34.66 21.79
CA ASP A 91 -12.55 -33.27 21.87
C ASP A 91 -11.38 -32.31 22.12
N VAL A 92 -10.41 -32.74 22.95
CA VAL A 92 -9.18 -31.97 23.23
C VAL A 92 -8.35 -31.83 21.95
N GLU A 93 -8.18 -32.91 21.20
CA GLU A 93 -7.42 -32.88 19.94
C GLU A 93 -8.11 -31.99 18.89
N ASN A 94 -9.44 -32.01 18.82
CA ASN A 94 -10.21 -31.13 17.93
C ASN A 94 -10.03 -29.65 18.32
N ALA A 95 -10.13 -29.32 19.61
CA ALA A 95 -9.92 -27.94 20.09
C ALA A 95 -8.48 -27.46 19.82
N ARG A 96 -7.49 -28.33 20.04
CA ARG A 96 -6.07 -28.06 19.76
C ARG A 96 -5.83 -27.82 18.27
N ALA A 97 -6.42 -28.65 17.41
CA ALA A 97 -6.34 -28.48 15.96
C ALA A 97 -6.99 -27.15 15.51
N GLN A 98 -8.13 -26.77 16.10
CA GLN A 98 -8.79 -25.51 15.79
C GLN A 98 -7.93 -24.30 16.18
N LEU A 99 -7.33 -24.31 17.38
CA LEU A 99 -6.40 -23.27 17.82
C LEU A 99 -5.21 -23.17 16.85
N GLY A 100 -4.55 -24.30 16.55
CA GLY A 100 -3.41 -24.32 15.63
C GLY A 100 -3.75 -23.82 14.22
N ASN A 101 -4.96 -24.10 13.71
CA ASN A 101 -5.42 -23.60 12.42
C ASN A 101 -5.60 -22.07 12.40
N LEU A 102 -5.98 -21.46 13.52
CA LEU A 102 -6.09 -20.00 13.65
C LEU A 102 -4.70 -19.36 13.76
N GLU A 103 -3.83 -19.91 14.59
CA GLU A 103 -2.45 -19.44 14.75
C GLU A 103 -1.67 -19.50 13.43
N ALA A 104 -1.88 -20.56 12.64
CA ALA A 104 -1.24 -20.72 11.34
C ALA A 104 -1.62 -19.65 10.31
N GLN A 105 -2.74 -18.95 10.47
CA GLN A 105 -3.15 -17.86 9.57
C GLN A 105 -2.41 -16.55 9.87
N LEU A 106 -1.95 -16.36 11.11
CA LEU A 106 -1.35 -15.09 11.56
C LEU A 106 -0.11 -14.67 10.75
N PRO A 107 0.87 -15.56 10.45
CA PRO A 107 2.08 -15.19 9.73
C PRO A 107 1.80 -14.61 8.33
N GLN A 108 0.76 -15.11 7.64
CA GLN A 108 0.38 -14.62 6.31
C GLN A 108 -0.02 -13.15 6.37
N TYR A 109 -0.87 -12.76 7.31
CA TYR A 109 -1.33 -11.37 7.43
C TYR A 109 -0.25 -10.45 8.01
N GLN A 110 0.60 -10.95 8.90
CA GLN A 110 1.78 -10.21 9.35
C GLN A 110 2.75 -9.91 8.19
N ALA A 111 2.96 -10.87 7.29
CA ALA A 111 3.77 -10.65 6.09
C ALA A 111 3.14 -9.63 5.15
N GLN A 112 1.81 -9.70 4.93
CA GLN A 112 1.08 -8.70 4.14
C GLN A 112 1.20 -7.29 4.74
N GLY A 113 1.05 -7.15 6.06
CA GLY A 113 1.22 -5.87 6.74
C GLY A 113 2.64 -5.29 6.57
N ARG A 114 3.67 -6.11 6.74
CA ARG A 114 5.07 -5.69 6.50
C ARG A 114 5.33 -5.31 5.05
N GLN A 115 4.79 -6.08 4.10
CA GLN A 115 4.92 -5.76 2.67
C GLN A 115 4.27 -4.41 2.34
N ALA A 116 3.08 -4.14 2.88
CA ALA A 116 2.40 -2.86 2.70
C ALA A 116 3.18 -1.69 3.31
N MET A 117 3.74 -1.84 4.53
CA MET A 117 4.59 -0.82 5.15
C MET A 117 5.84 -0.53 4.32
N ASN A 118 6.50 -1.57 3.80
CA ASN A 118 7.66 -1.40 2.93
C ASN A 118 7.30 -0.73 1.59
N GLY A 119 6.15 -1.07 1.01
CA GLY A 119 5.63 -0.39 -0.18
C GLY A 119 5.40 1.10 0.07
N LEU A 120 4.77 1.46 1.19
CA LEU A 120 4.58 2.85 1.60
C LEU A 120 5.91 3.58 1.81
N ALA A 121 6.91 2.92 2.41
CA ALA A 121 8.23 3.52 2.56
C ALA A 121 8.83 3.92 1.20
N ILE A 122 8.79 3.01 0.22
CA ILE A 122 9.31 3.24 -1.13
C ILE A 122 8.56 4.38 -1.83
N LEU A 123 7.22 4.40 -1.75
CA LEU A 123 6.40 5.46 -2.35
C LEU A 123 6.67 6.84 -1.72
N LEU A 124 7.09 6.87 -0.45
CA LEU A 124 7.52 8.07 0.26
C LEU A 124 9.01 8.43 0.04
N GLY A 125 9.72 7.69 -0.81
CA GLY A 125 11.15 7.89 -1.06
C GLY A 125 12.05 7.50 0.12
N LYS A 126 11.59 6.62 1.00
CA LYS A 126 12.30 6.12 2.17
C LYS A 126 12.72 4.64 1.99
N PRO A 127 13.80 4.18 2.65
CA PRO A 127 14.14 2.75 2.61
C PRO A 127 13.10 1.90 3.36
N PRO A 128 12.95 0.60 3.02
CA PRO A 128 12.09 -0.34 3.75
C PRO A 128 12.36 -0.32 5.27
N GLY A 129 11.30 -0.41 6.07
CA GLY A 129 11.38 -0.34 7.53
C GLY A 129 11.40 1.09 8.13
N ALA A 130 11.64 2.13 7.33
CA ALA A 130 11.78 3.50 7.83
C ALA A 130 10.48 4.11 8.42
N VAL A 131 9.32 3.53 8.12
CA VAL A 131 8.00 4.01 8.58
C VAL A 131 7.34 3.03 9.55
N ASP A 132 7.99 1.90 9.88
CA ASP A 132 7.37 0.83 10.66
C ASP A 132 6.92 1.33 12.04
N ALA A 133 7.74 2.10 12.75
CA ALA A 133 7.39 2.63 14.07
C ALA A 133 6.14 3.53 14.05
N GLU A 134 5.94 4.29 12.97
CA GLU A 134 4.77 5.16 12.80
C GLU A 134 3.51 4.34 12.44
N LEU A 135 3.69 3.26 11.66
CA LEU A 135 2.60 2.54 11.02
C LEU A 135 2.20 1.23 11.71
N GLN A 136 3.02 0.73 12.63
CA GLN A 136 2.76 -0.48 13.41
C GLN A 136 1.50 -0.37 14.27
N SER A 137 1.18 0.84 14.75
CA SER A 137 -0.05 1.05 15.53
C SER A 137 -1.30 0.80 14.68
N VAL A 138 -2.18 -0.06 15.18
CA VAL A 138 -3.46 -0.36 14.52
C VAL A 138 -4.34 0.88 14.61
N GLN A 139 -4.86 1.31 13.47
CA GLN A 139 -5.85 2.38 13.34
C GLN A 139 -7.06 1.83 12.60
N PRO A 140 -8.26 2.39 12.84
CA PRO A 140 -9.45 2.00 12.11
C PRO A 140 -9.28 2.21 10.60
N MET A 141 -9.99 1.40 9.82
CA MET A 141 -10.09 1.58 8.38
C MET A 141 -10.75 2.94 8.10
N PRO A 142 -10.25 3.73 7.13
CA PRO A 142 -10.88 4.99 6.78
C PRO A 142 -12.32 4.78 6.31
N ALA A 143 -13.21 5.73 6.62
CA ALA A 143 -14.57 5.72 6.11
C ALA A 143 -14.55 5.77 4.57
N LEU A 144 -15.41 4.98 3.95
CA LEU A 144 -15.59 5.06 2.50
C LEU A 144 -16.23 6.42 2.15
N PRO A 145 -15.79 7.07 1.07
CA PRO A 145 -16.45 8.28 0.60
C PRO A 145 -17.91 7.98 0.25
N ASP A 146 -18.78 8.97 0.46
CA ASP A 146 -20.16 8.89 0.01
C ASP A 146 -20.19 8.59 -1.48
N ILE A 147 -21.02 7.62 -1.88
CA ILE A 147 -21.15 7.23 -3.28
C ILE A 147 -21.63 8.47 -4.04
N VAL A 148 -20.78 9.00 -4.92
CA VAL A 148 -21.20 10.05 -5.86
C VAL A 148 -22.27 9.43 -6.74
N GLN A 149 -23.53 9.84 -6.59
CA GLN A 149 -24.58 9.41 -7.49
C GLN A 149 -24.23 9.90 -8.90
N THR A 150 -23.97 8.95 -9.79
CA THR A 150 -23.76 9.16 -11.23
C THR A 150 -25.06 9.49 -11.93
#